data_AF-A0AAE1UMR2-F1
#
_entry.id   AF-A0AAE1UMR2-F1
#
_cell.length_a   1.000
_cell.length_b   1.000
_cell.length_c   1.000
_cell.angle_alpha   90.00
_cell.angle_beta   90.00
_cell.angle_gamma   90.00
#
_symmetry.space_group_name_H-M   'P 1'
#
loop_
_entity.id
_entity.type
_entity.pdbx_description
1 polymer ?
#
loop_
_entity_poly.entity_id
_entity_poly.type
_entity_poly.pdbx_seq_one_letter_code
_entity_poly.pdbx_strand_id
1 'polypeptide(L)'
;MSQTRWMSIESAIVRILQQWIELKTHFDIARKDERCYTADLLYSMFCDKKNHVFLIFLKQILSEVQSVNKKFEADVQDPTKLLSDLVHLIDSLSAKILMPGKRLKESDALQDYLDPKPYLGYEFEKNMSECKFPEEIASDIRRRCIEFVIELVTQLRQRLPENFKVLQSISSLSGSECLKPVKNDILDLAKLFVNNAEILTRIDFQWRKLHTIQWIQTSDTIGLWAEIVSYRDETGENPFKELSDLAITILSLPHSNADVERVFSQMGIVKSKLRNRLAITSLNAVLTIKYGLRRHGKSCHDYKLPESVLRKIGSLEAYQTSSESPQPSTSTQSPTEGDPREIIEWDLADLQ
;
A
#
# COMPACT_ATOMS: atom_id res chain seq x y z
N MET A 1 -0.40 11.48 -12.81
CA MET A 1 0.47 10.95 -11.73
C MET A 1 1.13 12.11 -11.02
N SER A 2 0.74 12.41 -9.78
CA SER A 2 1.36 13.50 -9.00
C SER A 2 2.81 13.12 -8.66
N GLN A 3 3.77 13.96 -9.05
CA GLN A 3 5.22 13.77 -8.81
C GLN A 3 5.65 14.01 -7.35
N THR A 4 4.73 14.40 -6.47
CA THR A 4 5.01 14.54 -5.04
C THR A 4 4.21 13.47 -4.31
N ARG A 5 4.89 12.37 -3.95
CA ARG A 5 4.33 11.25 -3.19
C ARG A 5 3.75 11.80 -1.88
N TRP A 6 2.52 11.43 -1.53
CA TRP A 6 1.88 11.79 -0.24
C TRP A 6 2.84 11.64 0.95
N MET A 7 3.70 10.61 0.89
CA MET A 7 4.74 10.33 1.88
C MET A 7 5.72 11.46 2.17
N SER A 8 5.95 12.37 1.22
CA SER A 8 6.87 13.50 1.46
C SER A 8 6.23 14.60 2.30
N ILE A 9 4.89 14.70 2.35
CA ILE A 9 4.20 15.81 3.02
C ILE A 9 4.40 15.73 4.53
N GLU A 10 4.18 14.57 5.14
CA GLU A 10 4.42 14.34 6.57
C GLU A 10 5.88 14.67 6.93
N SER A 11 6.82 14.10 6.18
CA SER A 11 8.25 14.33 6.42
C SER A 11 8.66 15.80 6.25
N ALA A 12 8.04 16.52 5.32
CA ALA A 12 8.28 17.95 5.11
C ALA A 12 7.73 18.76 6.29
N ILE A 13 6.52 18.47 6.76
CA ILE A 13 5.93 19.15 7.92
C ILE A 13 6.76 18.91 9.19
N VAL A 14 7.21 17.67 9.41
CA VAL A 14 8.10 17.35 10.54
C VAL A 14 9.38 18.18 10.48
N ARG A 15 10.03 18.27 9.32
CA ARG A 15 11.25 19.07 9.14
C ARG A 15 10.99 20.57 9.32
N ILE A 16 9.89 21.09 8.77
CA ILE A 16 9.48 22.49 8.93
C ILE A 16 9.28 22.84 10.40
N LEU A 17 8.62 21.98 11.16
CA LEU A 17 8.41 22.19 12.60
C LEU A 17 9.71 22.07 13.40
N GLN A 18 10.58 21.12 13.06
CA GLN A 18 11.90 20.96 13.70
C GLN A 18 12.81 22.17 13.48
N GLN A 19 12.75 22.77 12.30
CA GLN A 19 13.58 23.91 11.91
C GLN A 19 12.82 25.23 11.95
N TRP A 20 11.74 25.34 12.74
CA TRP A 20 10.83 26.49 12.69
C TRP A 20 11.55 27.82 12.96
N ILE A 21 12.44 27.84 13.96
CA ILE A 21 13.18 29.04 14.38
C ILE A 21 14.25 29.38 13.35
N GLU A 22 14.95 28.39 12.84
CA GLU A 22 16.00 28.51 11.83
C GLU A 22 15.42 29.03 10.52
N LEU A 23 14.30 28.47 10.05
CA LEU A 23 13.60 28.90 8.84
C LEU A 23 13.07 30.32 9.00
N LYS A 24 12.45 30.64 10.14
CA LYS A 24 12.01 32.01 10.44
C LYS A 24 13.16 33.01 10.38
N THR A 25 14.30 32.67 10.98
CA THR A 25 15.50 33.52 10.99
C THR A 25 16.09 33.67 9.59
N HIS A 26 16.18 32.58 8.84
CA HIS A 26 16.67 32.56 7.47
C HIS A 26 15.84 33.50 6.58
N PHE A 27 14.51 33.39 6.63
CA PHE A 27 13.63 34.27 5.83
C PHE A 27 13.64 35.73 6.31
N ASP A 28 13.92 36.00 7.59
CA ASP A 28 14.12 37.37 8.08
C ASP A 28 15.38 38.03 7.50
N ILE A 29 16.44 37.26 7.31
CA ILE A 29 17.68 37.74 6.68
C ILE A 29 17.45 37.91 5.17
N ALA A 30 16.94 36.87 4.51
CA ALA A 30 16.73 36.86 3.06
C ALA A 30 15.79 37.99 2.59
N ARG A 31 14.73 38.31 3.34
CA ARG A 31 13.83 39.43 2.97
C ARG A 31 14.52 40.79 3.04
N LYS A 32 15.50 40.96 3.95
CA LYS A 32 16.25 42.22 4.14
C LYS A 32 17.36 42.37 3.10
N ASP A 33 18.10 41.29 2.84
CA ASP A 33 19.28 41.31 1.98
C ASP A 33 18.92 41.19 0.50
N GLU A 34 17.98 40.30 0.15
CA GLU A 34 17.65 39.97 -1.25
C GLU A 34 16.43 40.72 -1.78
N ARG A 35 15.72 41.48 -0.93
CA ARG A 35 14.42 42.14 -1.25
C ARG A 35 13.43 41.20 -1.93
N CYS A 36 13.47 39.92 -1.55
CA CYS A 36 12.65 38.88 -2.15
C CYS A 36 11.24 38.90 -1.54
N TYR A 37 10.21 39.14 -2.36
CA TYR A 37 8.81 39.10 -1.93
C TYR A 37 8.43 37.74 -1.33
N THR A 38 8.94 36.65 -1.90
CA THR A 38 8.67 35.29 -1.40
C THR A 38 9.26 35.10 0.00
N ALA A 39 10.46 35.63 0.27
CA ALA A 39 11.06 35.57 1.60
C ALA A 39 10.25 36.38 2.62
N ASP A 40 9.73 37.55 2.24
CA ASP A 40 8.86 38.36 3.11
C ASP A 40 7.53 37.66 3.42
N LEU A 41 6.90 37.06 2.40
CA LEU A 41 5.70 36.25 2.59
C LEU A 41 5.96 35.05 3.52
N LEU A 42 7.03 34.28 3.30
CA LEU A 42 7.36 33.14 4.14
C LEU A 42 7.68 33.58 5.57
N TYR A 43 8.46 34.64 5.76
CA TYR A 43 8.72 35.22 7.08
C TYR A 43 7.41 35.59 7.79
N SER A 44 6.46 36.22 7.09
CA SER A 44 5.14 36.55 7.66
C SER A 44 4.38 35.29 8.07
N MET A 45 4.43 34.21 7.28
CA MET A 45 3.80 32.93 7.60
C MET A 45 4.41 32.25 8.82
N PHE A 46 5.74 32.31 8.99
CA PHE A 46 6.45 31.78 10.16
C PHE A 46 6.29 32.65 11.42
N CYS A 47 5.96 33.94 11.27
CA CYS A 47 5.58 34.81 12.38
C CYS A 47 4.17 34.54 12.89
N ASP A 48 3.28 34.05 12.02
CA ASP A 48 1.91 33.73 12.38
C ASP A 48 1.82 32.42 13.18
N LYS A 49 1.54 32.56 14.49
CA LYS A 49 1.36 31.43 15.41
C LYS A 49 0.22 30.51 14.97
N LYS A 50 -0.79 30.99 14.25
CA LYS A 50 -1.91 30.15 13.76
C LYS A 50 -1.39 29.04 12.84
N ASN A 51 -0.45 29.38 11.95
CA ASN A 51 0.17 28.42 11.03
C ASN A 51 1.00 27.38 11.78
N HIS A 52 1.74 27.80 12.81
CA HIS A 52 2.52 26.88 13.64
C HIS A 52 1.62 25.85 14.32
N VAL A 53 0.56 26.29 14.99
CA VAL A 53 -0.38 25.41 15.68
C VAL A 53 -1.13 24.49 14.72
N PHE A 54 -1.51 24.99 13.55
CA PHE A 54 -2.14 24.16 12.51
C PHE A 54 -1.19 23.08 11.97
N LEU A 55 0.10 23.39 11.77
CA LEU A 55 1.09 22.39 11.34
C LEU A 55 1.38 21.34 12.41
N ILE A 56 1.36 21.70 13.69
CA ILE A 56 1.43 20.74 14.81
C ILE A 56 0.28 19.75 14.73
N PHE A 57 -0.94 20.23 14.48
CA PHE A 57 -2.09 19.35 14.27
C PHE A 57 -1.90 18.44 13.05
N LEU A 58 -1.52 19.01 11.90
CA LEU A 58 -1.32 18.23 10.68
C LEU A 58 -0.26 17.14 10.85
N LYS A 59 0.85 17.43 11.53
CA LYS A 59 1.90 16.45 11.86
C LYS A 59 1.31 15.22 12.53
N GLN A 60 0.46 15.41 13.53
CA GLN A 60 -0.15 14.31 14.30
C GLN A 60 -1.02 13.43 13.38
N ILE A 61 -1.93 14.04 12.62
CA ILE A 61 -2.85 13.31 11.72
C ILE A 61 -2.09 12.61 10.59
N LEU A 62 -1.15 13.30 9.95
CA LEU A 62 -0.40 12.75 8.83
C LEU A 62 0.55 11.64 9.25
N SER A 63 1.06 11.66 10.49
CA SER A 63 1.88 10.57 11.03
C SER A 63 1.11 9.25 11.08
N GLU A 64 -0.17 9.29 11.46
CA GLU A 64 -1.04 8.10 11.49
C GLU A 64 -1.27 7.55 10.08
N VAL A 65 -1.61 8.42 9.12
CA VAL A 65 -1.78 8.03 7.71
C VAL A 65 -0.48 7.46 7.14
N GLN A 66 0.65 8.11 7.43
CA GLN A 66 1.96 7.71 6.94
C GLN A 66 2.39 6.35 7.51
N SER A 67 2.01 6.04 8.75
CA SER A 67 2.26 4.74 9.37
C SER A 67 1.57 3.61 8.59
N VAL A 68 0.30 3.79 8.22
CA VAL A 68 -0.45 2.79 7.42
C VAL A 68 0.12 2.69 6.01
N ASN A 69 0.40 3.81 5.33
CA ASN A 69 1.00 3.78 4.00
C ASN A 69 2.32 3.00 3.97
N LYS A 70 3.19 3.17 4.98
CA LYS A 70 4.43 2.40 5.09
C LYS A 70 4.19 0.89 5.18
N LYS A 71 3.10 0.43 5.80
CA LYS A 71 2.72 -0.99 5.83
C LYS A 71 2.32 -1.48 4.44
N PHE A 72 1.55 -0.69 3.69
CA PHE A 72 1.18 -0.98 2.29
C PHE A 72 2.35 -0.90 1.32
N GLU A 73 3.49 -0.33 1.71
CA GLU A 73 4.71 -0.26 0.88
C GLU A 73 5.82 -1.21 1.32
N ALA A 74 5.68 -1.87 2.48
CA ALA A 74 6.71 -2.74 3.04
C ALA A 74 7.11 -3.87 2.08
N ASP A 75 8.36 -4.34 2.17
CA ASP A 75 8.87 -5.42 1.33
C ASP A 75 8.18 -6.76 1.60
N VAL A 76 7.86 -7.02 2.87
CA VAL A 76 7.07 -8.16 3.35
C VAL A 76 5.83 -7.60 4.02
N GLN A 77 4.66 -7.97 3.50
CA GLN A 77 3.36 -7.53 4.01
C GLN A 77 2.55 -8.76 4.37
N ASP A 78 1.78 -8.68 5.45
CA ASP A 78 0.76 -9.66 5.74
C ASP A 78 -0.56 -9.19 5.09
N PRO A 79 -0.97 -9.76 3.95
CA PRO A 79 -2.13 -9.28 3.20
C PRO A 79 -3.44 -9.37 4.00
N THR A 80 -3.48 -10.26 5.01
CA THR A 80 -4.65 -10.43 5.87
C THR A 80 -4.85 -9.28 6.86
N LYS A 81 -3.81 -8.45 7.09
CA LYS A 81 -3.81 -7.36 8.08
C LYS A 81 -3.91 -5.96 7.47
N LEU A 82 -3.53 -5.78 6.20
CA LEU A 82 -3.47 -4.47 5.55
C LEU A 82 -4.80 -3.72 5.56
N LEU A 83 -5.89 -4.41 5.21
CA LEU A 83 -7.21 -3.78 5.15
C LEU A 83 -7.74 -3.44 6.55
N SER A 84 -7.50 -4.30 7.56
CA SER A 84 -7.85 -3.96 8.93
C SER A 84 -7.11 -2.72 9.42
N ASP A 85 -5.84 -2.55 9.08
CA ASP A 85 -5.07 -1.35 9.42
C ASP A 85 -5.67 -0.08 8.78
N LEU A 86 -6.14 -0.16 7.53
CA LEU A 86 -6.80 0.96 6.86
C LEU A 86 -8.16 1.30 7.49
N VAL A 87 -8.97 0.29 7.83
CA VAL A 87 -10.25 0.50 8.53
C VAL A 87 -10.00 1.10 9.91
N HIS A 88 -9.01 0.60 10.66
CA HIS A 88 -8.63 1.15 11.95
C HIS A 88 -8.16 2.60 11.87
N LEU A 89 -7.45 2.99 10.80
CA LEU A 89 -7.09 4.39 10.55
C LEU A 89 -8.35 5.25 10.36
N ILE A 90 -9.29 4.81 9.51
CA ILE A 90 -10.54 5.54 9.27
C ILE A 90 -11.32 5.70 10.58
N ASP A 91 -11.44 4.63 11.36
CA ASP A 91 -12.13 4.65 12.66
C ASP A 91 -11.42 5.56 13.67
N SER A 92 -10.08 5.51 13.74
CA SER A 92 -9.29 6.33 14.65
C SER A 92 -9.39 7.82 14.32
N LEU A 93 -9.30 8.18 13.02
CA LEU A 93 -9.46 9.56 12.56
C LEU A 93 -10.88 10.06 12.83
N SER A 94 -11.88 9.23 12.56
CA SER A 94 -13.28 9.56 12.84
C SER A 94 -13.50 9.81 14.34
N ALA A 95 -12.98 8.92 15.21
CA ALA A 95 -13.14 9.02 16.65
C ALA A 95 -12.54 10.31 17.27
N LYS A 96 -11.61 10.99 16.59
CA LYS A 96 -11.04 12.28 17.06
C LYS A 96 -12.03 13.44 16.97
N ILE A 97 -12.99 13.38 16.05
CA ILE A 97 -13.92 14.48 15.76
C ILE A 97 -15.39 14.16 16.09
N LEU A 98 -15.69 12.91 16.45
CA LEU A 98 -17.04 12.45 16.75
C LEU A 98 -17.31 12.44 18.25
N MET A 99 -18.60 12.49 18.60
CA MET A 99 -19.04 12.29 19.97
C MET A 99 -18.53 10.95 20.55
N PRO A 100 -18.10 10.90 21.82
CA PRO A 100 -17.64 9.68 22.46
C PRO A 100 -18.66 8.53 22.34
N GLY A 101 -18.17 7.36 21.92
CA GLY A 101 -18.99 6.15 21.79
C GLY A 101 -19.78 6.03 20.47
N LYS A 102 -19.76 7.04 19.59
CA LYS A 102 -20.33 6.89 18.24
C LYS A 102 -19.36 6.17 17.31
N ARG A 103 -19.85 5.08 16.71
CA ARG A 103 -19.21 4.41 15.56
C ARG A 103 -20.06 4.68 14.33
N LEU A 104 -19.43 5.20 13.28
CA LEU A 104 -20.10 5.47 12.01
C LEU A 104 -20.26 4.18 11.22
N LYS A 105 -21.41 4.04 10.55
CA LYS A 105 -21.58 3.11 9.44
C LYS A 105 -21.06 3.74 8.16
N GLU A 106 -20.85 2.90 7.14
CA GLU A 106 -20.30 3.31 5.83
C GLU A 106 -21.05 4.49 5.17
N SER A 107 -22.37 4.55 5.34
CA SER A 107 -23.23 5.57 4.73
C SER A 107 -23.50 6.79 5.62
N ASP A 108 -23.00 6.79 6.86
CA ASP A 108 -23.30 7.87 7.81
C ASP A 108 -22.51 9.13 7.44
N ALA A 109 -23.21 10.26 7.35
CA ALA A 109 -22.58 11.57 7.23
C ALA A 109 -21.84 11.92 8.53
N LEU A 110 -20.55 12.22 8.44
CA LEU A 110 -19.71 12.57 9.60
C LEU A 110 -20.22 13.83 10.32
N GLN A 111 -20.79 14.76 9.54
CA GLN A 111 -21.25 16.06 9.99
C GLN A 111 -22.34 15.99 11.06
N ASP A 112 -23.17 14.94 11.02
CA ASP A 112 -24.33 14.80 11.92
C ASP A 112 -23.95 14.40 13.35
N TYR A 113 -22.70 13.94 13.55
CA TYR A 113 -22.25 13.32 14.80
C TYR A 113 -20.99 13.98 15.39
N LEU A 114 -20.64 15.17 14.91
CA LEU A 114 -19.45 15.89 15.36
C LEU A 114 -19.53 16.22 16.85
N ASP A 115 -18.42 16.03 17.55
CA ASP A 115 -18.23 16.58 18.89
C ASP A 115 -18.20 18.11 18.79
N PRO A 116 -19.01 18.85 19.58
CA PRO A 116 -18.94 20.30 19.65
C PRO A 116 -17.56 20.85 20.06
N LYS A 117 -16.76 20.08 20.82
CA LYS A 117 -15.44 20.48 21.28
C LYS A 117 -14.46 19.29 21.27
N PRO A 118 -14.03 18.84 20.08
CA PRO A 118 -13.17 17.68 19.97
C PRO A 118 -11.78 17.96 20.53
N TYR A 119 -11.20 16.94 21.17
CA TYR A 119 -9.81 16.95 21.61
C TYR A 119 -8.88 16.63 20.44
N LEU A 120 -8.09 17.61 20.00
CA LEU A 120 -7.25 17.51 18.80
C LEU A 120 -5.80 17.11 19.09
N GLY A 121 -5.51 16.65 20.31
CA GLY A 121 -4.21 16.13 20.72
C GLY A 121 -3.44 17.05 21.68
N TYR A 122 -2.58 16.45 22.52
CA TYR A 122 -1.94 17.13 23.64
C TYR A 122 -1.07 18.31 23.19
N GLU A 123 -0.22 18.08 22.18
CA GLU A 123 0.71 19.09 21.67
C GLU A 123 -0.05 20.29 21.08
N PHE A 124 -1.16 20.04 20.38
CA PHE A 124 -2.04 21.07 19.84
C PHE A 124 -2.71 21.88 20.96
N GLU A 125 -3.33 21.21 21.93
CA GLU A 125 -4.04 21.87 23.04
C GLU A 125 -3.09 22.71 23.90
N LYS A 126 -1.90 22.19 24.19
CA LYS A 126 -0.84 22.92 24.89
C LYS A 126 -0.49 24.21 24.15
N ASN A 127 -0.21 24.14 22.86
CA ASN A 127 0.15 25.32 22.06
C ASN A 127 -1.00 26.32 21.93
N MET A 128 -2.24 25.85 21.79
CA MET A 128 -3.44 26.71 21.82
C MET A 128 -3.53 27.50 23.13
N SER A 129 -3.27 26.84 24.27
CA SER A 129 -3.30 27.48 25.58
C SER A 129 -2.17 28.50 25.79
N GLU A 130 -0.96 28.20 25.30
CA GLU A 130 0.21 29.09 25.40
C GLU A 130 0.08 30.33 24.50
N CYS A 131 -0.53 30.18 23.32
CA CYS A 131 -0.69 31.28 22.37
C CYS A 131 -1.78 32.29 22.78
N LYS A 132 -2.75 31.88 23.62
CA LYS A 132 -3.87 32.73 24.11
C LYS A 132 -4.59 33.48 22.98
N PHE A 133 -4.99 32.76 21.94
CA PHE A 133 -5.74 33.36 20.82
C PHE A 133 -7.10 33.92 21.29
N PRO A 134 -7.61 34.99 20.66
CA PRO A 134 -9.01 35.38 20.78
C PRO A 134 -9.94 34.23 20.40
N GLU A 135 -11.11 34.14 21.04
CA GLU A 135 -12.05 33.03 20.88
C GLU A 135 -12.46 32.78 19.41
N GLU A 136 -12.68 33.86 18.65
CA GLU A 136 -13.01 33.78 17.22
C GLU A 136 -11.91 33.10 16.40
N ILE A 137 -10.64 33.47 16.62
CA ILE A 137 -9.49 32.88 15.96
C ILE A 137 -9.29 31.43 16.41
N ALA A 138 -9.47 31.16 17.70
CA ALA A 138 -9.33 29.82 18.25
C ALA A 138 -10.37 28.86 17.65
N SER A 139 -11.62 29.32 17.52
CA SER A 139 -12.71 28.60 16.88
C SER A 139 -12.41 28.34 15.39
N ASP A 140 -11.90 29.34 14.67
CA ASP A 140 -11.52 29.19 13.26
C ASP A 140 -10.43 28.13 13.05
N ILE A 141 -9.38 28.12 13.86
CA ILE A 141 -8.30 27.11 13.78
C ILE A 141 -8.89 25.72 14.00
N ARG A 142 -9.72 25.53 15.04
CA ARG A 142 -10.35 24.23 15.32
C ARG A 142 -11.25 23.78 14.19
N ARG A 143 -12.08 24.68 13.64
CA ARG A 143 -12.95 24.41 12.50
C ARG A 143 -12.14 23.88 11.32
N ARG A 144 -11.04 24.55 10.96
CA ARG A 144 -10.16 24.11 9.86
C ARG A 144 -9.52 22.74 10.12
N CYS A 145 -9.13 22.45 11.36
CA CYS A 145 -8.61 21.13 11.74
C CYS A 145 -9.68 20.03 11.58
N ILE A 146 -10.92 20.29 12.00
CA ILE A 146 -12.04 19.36 11.89
C ILE A 146 -12.40 19.14 10.42
N GLU A 147 -12.52 20.21 9.62
CA GLU A 147 -12.78 20.15 8.18
C GLU A 147 -11.72 19.30 7.45
N PHE A 148 -10.45 19.45 7.82
CA PHE A 148 -9.38 18.62 7.27
C PHE A 148 -9.59 17.12 7.55
N VAL A 149 -9.98 16.76 8.78
CA VAL A 149 -10.24 15.35 9.13
C VAL A 149 -11.47 14.81 8.42
N ILE A 150 -12.55 15.60 8.33
CA ILE A 150 -13.76 15.23 7.59
C ILE A 150 -13.42 14.93 6.14
N GLU A 151 -12.69 15.83 5.47
CA GLU A 151 -12.30 15.64 4.07
C GLU A 151 -11.37 14.42 3.93
N LEU A 152 -10.37 14.28 4.81
CA LEU A 152 -9.46 13.14 4.81
C LEU A 152 -10.21 11.81 4.94
N VAL A 153 -11.11 11.68 5.91
CA VAL A 153 -11.91 10.46 6.12
C VAL A 153 -12.83 10.20 4.92
N THR A 154 -13.47 11.24 4.39
CA THR A 154 -14.33 11.12 3.21
C THR A 154 -13.56 10.60 2.00
N GLN A 155 -12.38 11.16 1.75
CA GLN A 155 -11.48 10.75 0.68
C GLN A 155 -10.95 9.32 0.88
N LEU A 156 -10.65 8.91 2.12
CA LEU A 156 -10.25 7.54 2.43
C LEU A 156 -11.39 6.55 2.17
N ARG A 157 -12.62 6.87 2.60
CA ARG A 157 -13.81 6.04 2.36
C ARG A 157 -14.12 5.89 0.87
N GLN A 158 -14.02 6.97 0.10
CA GLN A 158 -14.26 6.94 -1.37
C GLN A 158 -13.26 6.06 -2.14
N ARG A 159 -12.06 5.85 -1.60
CA ARG A 159 -11.03 5.01 -2.22
C ARG A 159 -11.13 3.54 -1.82
N LEU A 160 -11.99 3.20 -0.85
CA LEU A 160 -12.29 1.81 -0.55
C LEU A 160 -13.15 1.24 -1.69
N PRO A 161 -12.83 0.04 -2.19
CA PRO A 161 -13.64 -0.58 -3.23
C PRO A 161 -15.00 -1.03 -2.66
N GLU A 162 -16.04 -1.10 -3.51
CA GLU A 162 -17.39 -1.47 -3.06
C GLU A 162 -17.42 -2.86 -2.40
N ASN A 163 -16.57 -3.77 -2.84
CA ASN A 163 -16.40 -5.11 -2.29
C ASN A 163 -15.39 -5.18 -1.13
N PHE A 164 -15.06 -4.08 -0.45
CA PHE A 164 -14.07 -4.11 0.64
C PHE A 164 -14.46 -5.07 1.77
N LYS A 165 -15.75 -5.34 2.02
CA LYS A 165 -16.21 -6.35 3.00
C LYS A 165 -15.73 -7.75 2.67
N VAL A 166 -15.75 -8.10 1.38
CA VAL A 166 -15.17 -9.34 0.89
C VAL A 166 -13.67 -9.34 1.15
N LEU A 167 -12.98 -8.25 0.82
CA LEU A 167 -11.54 -8.15 1.08
C LEU A 167 -11.24 -8.21 2.59
N GLN A 168 -12.16 -7.77 3.44
CA GLN A 168 -12.03 -7.88 4.89
C GLN A 168 -12.14 -9.33 5.34
N SER A 169 -12.91 -10.17 4.64
CA SER A 169 -12.98 -11.61 4.94
C SER A 169 -11.65 -12.33 4.74
N ILE A 170 -10.70 -11.77 3.96
CA ILE A 170 -9.32 -12.29 3.82
C ILE A 170 -8.61 -12.30 5.18
N SER A 171 -8.96 -11.40 6.11
CA SER A 171 -8.42 -11.41 7.49
C SER A 171 -8.69 -12.73 8.22
N SER A 172 -9.74 -13.46 7.82
CA SER A 172 -10.07 -14.78 8.36
C SER A 172 -8.97 -15.80 8.09
N LEU A 173 -8.18 -15.63 7.02
CA LEU A 173 -7.05 -16.51 6.68
C LEU A 173 -5.82 -16.29 7.57
N SER A 174 -5.80 -15.24 8.41
CA SER A 174 -4.72 -15.04 9.37
C SER A 174 -4.67 -16.17 10.39
N GLY A 175 -3.48 -16.55 10.85
CA GLY A 175 -3.32 -17.62 11.84
C GLY A 175 -4.09 -17.37 13.15
N SER A 176 -4.23 -16.11 13.55
CA SER A 176 -5.03 -15.73 14.72
C SER A 176 -6.53 -15.96 14.56
N GLU A 177 -7.06 -15.95 13.34
CA GLU A 177 -8.49 -16.11 13.06
C GLU A 177 -8.83 -17.54 12.60
N CYS A 178 -8.06 -18.09 11.65
CA CYS A 178 -8.36 -19.39 11.04
C CYS A 178 -8.17 -20.57 12.00
N LEU A 179 -7.38 -20.41 13.07
CA LEU A 179 -7.12 -21.47 14.05
C LEU A 179 -8.06 -21.42 15.25
N LYS A 180 -8.99 -20.46 15.32
CA LYS A 180 -10.01 -20.44 16.38
C LYS A 180 -10.99 -21.60 16.19
N PRO A 181 -11.47 -22.23 17.29
CA PRO A 181 -12.55 -23.20 17.23
C PRO A 181 -13.86 -22.59 16.73
N VAL A 182 -14.14 -21.35 17.15
CA VAL A 182 -15.26 -20.53 16.67
C VAL A 182 -14.68 -19.41 15.81
N LYS A 183 -14.98 -19.45 14.51
CA LYS A 183 -14.44 -18.53 13.50
C LYS A 183 -15.48 -18.22 12.44
N ASN A 184 -15.23 -17.16 11.69
CA ASN A 184 -16.10 -16.73 10.60
C ASN A 184 -16.16 -17.78 9.48
N ASP A 185 -17.28 -17.79 8.77
CA ASP A 185 -17.46 -18.64 7.59
C ASP A 185 -16.53 -18.18 6.46
N ILE A 186 -15.93 -19.14 5.76
CA ILE A 186 -15.07 -18.92 4.61
C ILE A 186 -15.86 -19.00 3.28
N LEU A 187 -17.09 -19.51 3.30
CA LEU A 187 -17.86 -19.79 2.10
C LEU A 187 -18.13 -18.55 1.25
N ASP A 188 -18.39 -17.40 1.85
CA ASP A 188 -18.62 -16.16 1.10
C ASP A 188 -17.38 -15.70 0.34
N LEU A 189 -16.18 -15.96 0.88
CA LEU A 189 -14.93 -15.74 0.18
C LEU A 189 -14.71 -16.81 -0.89
N ALA A 190 -14.97 -18.08 -0.57
CA ALA A 190 -14.76 -19.21 -1.49
C ALA A 190 -15.63 -19.12 -2.76
N LYS A 191 -16.89 -18.67 -2.63
CA LYS A 191 -17.84 -18.49 -3.75
C LYS A 191 -17.35 -17.52 -4.83
N LEU A 192 -16.36 -16.68 -4.53
CA LEU A 192 -15.78 -15.74 -5.50
C LEU A 192 -14.75 -16.39 -6.43
N PHE A 193 -14.20 -17.53 -6.02
CA PHE A 193 -13.17 -18.27 -6.76
C PHE A 193 -13.69 -19.60 -7.28
N VAL A 194 -14.71 -20.17 -6.63
CA VAL A 194 -15.21 -21.52 -6.90
C VAL A 194 -16.73 -21.51 -7.08
N ASN A 195 -17.19 -22.01 -8.23
CA ASN A 195 -18.61 -22.13 -8.55
C ASN A 195 -19.17 -23.55 -8.33
N ASN A 196 -18.33 -24.52 -7.96
CA ASN A 196 -18.72 -25.91 -7.77
C ASN A 196 -19.15 -26.18 -6.31
N ALA A 197 -20.40 -26.61 -6.10
CA ALA A 197 -20.97 -26.87 -4.78
C ALA A 197 -20.28 -28.01 -4.00
N GLU A 198 -19.77 -29.03 -4.69
CA GLU A 198 -19.04 -30.13 -4.07
C GLU A 198 -17.69 -29.65 -3.51
N ILE A 199 -16.96 -28.84 -4.28
CA ILE A 199 -15.69 -28.24 -3.84
C ILE A 199 -15.93 -27.29 -2.66
N LEU A 200 -16.97 -26.45 -2.74
CA LEU A 200 -17.34 -25.54 -1.64
C LEU A 200 -17.68 -26.30 -0.35
N THR A 201 -18.37 -27.44 -0.47
CA THR A 201 -18.69 -28.30 0.68
C THR A 201 -17.42 -28.90 1.30
N ARG A 202 -16.46 -29.35 0.47
CA ARG A 202 -15.16 -29.83 0.95
C ARG A 202 -14.39 -28.72 1.67
N ILE A 203 -14.37 -27.50 1.11
CA ILE A 203 -13.71 -26.33 1.73
C ILE A 203 -14.33 -26.02 3.10
N ASP A 204 -15.66 -26.00 3.25
CA ASP A 204 -16.33 -25.77 4.54
C ASP A 204 -15.92 -26.82 5.59
N PHE A 205 -15.94 -28.11 5.21
CA PHE A 205 -15.53 -29.18 6.12
C PHE A 205 -14.06 -29.07 6.53
N GLN A 206 -13.17 -28.75 5.59
CA GLN A 206 -11.74 -28.56 5.85
C GLN A 206 -11.51 -27.35 6.77
N TRP A 207 -12.19 -26.24 6.50
CA TRP A 207 -12.11 -25.01 7.30
C TRP A 207 -12.44 -25.27 8.76
N ARG A 208 -13.55 -25.98 9.02
CA ARG A 208 -13.96 -26.32 10.38
C ARG A 208 -12.94 -27.22 11.08
N LYS A 209 -12.32 -28.17 10.37
CA LYS A 209 -11.32 -29.08 10.94
C LYS A 209 -9.94 -28.45 11.14
N LEU A 210 -9.64 -27.31 10.53
CA LEU A 210 -8.27 -26.75 10.55
C LEU A 210 -7.67 -26.57 11.96
N HIS A 211 -8.51 -26.24 12.95
CA HIS A 211 -8.08 -26.01 14.34
C HIS A 211 -7.78 -27.30 15.13
N THR A 212 -8.08 -28.48 14.59
CA THR A 212 -7.85 -29.76 15.29
C THR A 212 -6.39 -30.20 15.24
N ILE A 213 -5.58 -29.56 14.40
CA ILE A 213 -4.15 -29.85 14.24
C ILE A 213 -3.34 -28.71 14.87
N GLN A 214 -2.24 -29.08 15.50
CA GLN A 214 -1.27 -28.11 16.02
C GLN A 214 -0.30 -27.71 14.92
N TRP A 215 -0.36 -26.42 14.56
CA TRP A 215 0.51 -25.81 13.55
C TRP A 215 1.68 -25.10 14.22
N ILE A 216 2.82 -25.03 13.52
CA ILE A 216 4.04 -24.40 14.02
C ILE A 216 4.05 -22.91 13.65
N GLN A 217 3.78 -22.58 12.38
CA GLN A 217 3.95 -21.22 11.84
C GLN A 217 2.74 -20.29 12.09
N THR A 218 2.14 -20.33 13.28
CA THR A 218 0.88 -19.62 13.58
C THR A 218 0.93 -18.08 13.49
N SER A 219 2.10 -17.47 13.58
CA SER A 219 2.28 -16.01 13.55
C SER A 219 2.56 -15.44 12.16
N ASP A 220 3.03 -16.26 11.23
CA ASP A 220 3.33 -15.90 9.84
C ASP A 220 2.27 -16.53 8.94
N THR A 221 1.38 -15.71 8.39
CA THR A 221 0.32 -16.17 7.50
C THR A 221 0.86 -16.97 6.31
N ILE A 222 1.94 -16.51 5.66
CA ILE A 222 2.48 -17.17 4.47
C ILE A 222 3.11 -18.52 4.87
N GLY A 223 3.90 -18.53 5.94
CA GLY A 223 4.45 -19.75 6.52
C GLY A 223 3.37 -20.76 6.92
N LEU A 224 2.32 -20.32 7.63
CA LEU A 224 1.20 -21.17 8.03
C LEU A 224 0.56 -21.87 6.84
N TRP A 225 0.23 -21.13 5.78
CA TRP A 225 -0.40 -21.73 4.61
C TRP A 225 0.55 -22.62 3.83
N ALA A 226 1.86 -22.33 3.80
CA ALA A 226 2.86 -23.23 3.24
C ALA A 226 2.97 -24.55 4.03
N GLU A 227 2.87 -24.48 5.36
CA GLU A 227 2.81 -25.64 6.26
C GLU A 227 1.54 -26.48 5.97
N ILE A 228 0.37 -25.85 5.86
CA ILE A 228 -0.91 -26.52 5.57
C ILE A 228 -0.88 -27.20 4.18
N VAL A 229 -0.32 -26.56 3.15
CA VAL A 229 -0.17 -27.15 1.80
C VAL A 229 0.75 -28.39 1.84
N SER A 230 1.80 -28.33 2.65
CA SER A 230 2.81 -29.38 2.77
C SER A 230 2.39 -30.51 3.73
N TYR A 231 1.34 -30.29 4.52
CA TYR A 231 0.84 -31.26 5.49
C TYR A 231 0.38 -32.55 4.81
N ARG A 232 0.73 -33.69 5.42
CA ARG A 232 0.34 -35.03 4.98
C ARG A 232 -0.19 -35.81 6.17
N ASP A 233 -1.32 -36.49 5.97
CA ASP A 233 -1.88 -37.39 6.97
C ASP A 233 -1.21 -38.78 6.92
N GLU A 234 -1.71 -39.71 7.74
CA GLU A 234 -1.22 -41.10 7.82
C GLU A 234 -1.30 -41.85 6.47
N THR A 235 -2.17 -41.39 5.55
CA THR A 235 -2.34 -41.97 4.22
C THR A 235 -1.43 -41.33 3.17
N GLY A 236 -0.68 -40.28 3.54
CA GLY A 236 0.17 -39.52 2.63
C GLY A 236 -0.59 -38.52 1.77
N GLU A 237 -1.85 -38.24 2.08
CA GLU A 237 -2.68 -37.24 1.39
C GLU A 237 -2.78 -35.94 2.18
N ASN A 238 -3.15 -34.84 1.51
CA ASN A 238 -3.43 -33.58 2.20
C ASN A 238 -4.93 -33.44 2.48
N PRO A 239 -5.39 -33.60 3.73
CA PRO A 239 -6.80 -33.46 4.08
C PRO A 239 -7.36 -32.03 3.91
N PHE A 240 -6.52 -31.01 3.74
CA PHE A 240 -6.89 -29.60 3.55
C PHE A 240 -6.62 -29.08 2.14
N LYS A 241 -6.44 -29.98 1.16
CA LYS A 241 -6.01 -29.61 -0.20
C LYS A 241 -6.82 -28.45 -0.80
N GLU A 242 -8.14 -28.61 -0.95
CA GLU A 242 -9.00 -27.59 -1.58
C GLU A 242 -8.98 -26.26 -0.84
N LEU A 243 -8.98 -26.28 0.49
CA LEU A 243 -8.87 -25.08 1.32
C LEU A 243 -7.51 -24.39 1.14
N SER A 244 -6.44 -25.18 1.13
CA SER A 244 -5.07 -24.67 0.99
C SER A 244 -4.83 -24.07 -0.39
N ASP A 245 -5.35 -24.70 -1.45
CA ASP A 245 -5.29 -24.18 -2.82
C ASP A 245 -6.05 -22.85 -2.94
N LEU A 246 -7.23 -22.76 -2.33
CA LEU A 246 -8.00 -21.51 -2.27
C LEU A 246 -7.21 -20.41 -1.54
N ALA A 247 -6.65 -20.71 -0.36
CA ALA A 247 -5.92 -19.75 0.44
C ALA A 247 -4.67 -19.24 -0.29
N ILE A 248 -3.88 -20.12 -0.89
CA ILE A 248 -2.71 -19.73 -1.70
C ILE A 248 -3.13 -18.89 -2.91
N THR A 249 -4.22 -19.24 -3.59
CA THR A 249 -4.75 -18.46 -4.70
C THR A 249 -5.07 -17.04 -4.26
N ILE A 250 -5.78 -16.87 -3.14
CA ILE A 250 -6.13 -15.55 -2.59
C ILE A 250 -4.88 -14.77 -2.19
N LEU A 251 -3.97 -15.39 -1.45
CA LEU A 251 -2.74 -14.76 -0.93
C LEU A 251 -1.72 -14.43 -2.04
N SER A 252 -1.84 -15.04 -3.21
CA SER A 252 -1.01 -14.76 -4.38
C SER A 252 -1.44 -13.49 -5.15
N LEU A 253 -2.63 -12.95 -4.86
CA LEU A 253 -3.11 -11.74 -5.50
C LEU A 253 -2.31 -10.51 -5.03
N PRO A 254 -2.08 -9.53 -5.90
CA PRO A 254 -1.44 -8.29 -5.49
C PRO A 254 -2.36 -7.48 -4.57
N HIS A 255 -2.06 -7.45 -3.27
CA HIS A 255 -2.84 -6.73 -2.26
C HIS A 255 -2.43 -5.27 -2.08
N SER A 256 -1.30 -4.86 -2.66
CA SER A 256 -0.82 -3.47 -2.66
C SER A 256 -0.02 -3.17 -3.91
N ASN A 257 0.17 -1.88 -4.20
CA ASN A 257 0.97 -1.42 -5.33
C ASN A 257 2.49 -1.46 -5.05
N ALA A 258 2.93 -1.98 -3.89
CA ALA A 258 4.33 -1.95 -3.47
C ALA A 258 5.27 -2.61 -4.49
N ASP A 259 4.89 -3.78 -5.02
CA ASP A 259 5.69 -4.49 -6.00
C ASP A 259 5.87 -3.69 -7.29
N VAL A 260 4.81 -3.06 -7.76
CA VAL A 260 4.83 -2.19 -8.94
C VAL A 260 5.70 -0.95 -8.69
N GLU A 261 5.58 -0.31 -7.54
CA GLU A 261 6.43 0.83 -7.17
C GLU A 261 7.91 0.45 -7.08
N ARG A 262 8.22 -0.74 -6.56
CA ARG A 262 9.58 -1.28 -6.54
C ARG A 262 10.12 -1.46 -7.96
N VAL A 263 9.31 -2.00 -8.88
CA VAL A 263 9.71 -2.16 -10.30
C VAL A 263 10.02 -0.80 -10.91
N PHE A 264 9.18 0.20 -10.67
CA PHE A 264 9.43 1.57 -11.17
C PHE A 264 10.66 2.22 -10.53
N SER A 265 10.92 1.98 -9.25
CA SER A 265 12.15 2.44 -8.59
C SER A 265 13.39 1.81 -9.22
N GLN A 266 13.37 0.49 -9.46
CA GLN A 266 14.46 -0.21 -10.15
C GLN A 266 14.61 0.26 -11.60
N MET A 267 13.51 0.53 -12.29
CA MET A 267 13.52 1.13 -13.62
C MET A 267 14.23 2.49 -13.61
N GLY A 268 14.02 3.33 -12.60
CA GLY A 268 14.72 4.61 -12.43
C GLY A 268 16.24 4.45 -12.26
N ILE A 269 16.69 3.35 -11.64
CA ILE A 269 18.12 3.02 -11.52
C ILE A 269 18.69 2.56 -12.86
N VAL A 270 17.97 1.68 -13.58
CA VAL A 270 18.41 1.15 -14.88
C VAL A 270 18.41 2.24 -15.96
N LYS A 271 17.38 3.09 -15.97
CA LYS A 271 17.19 4.22 -16.88
C LYS A 271 17.65 5.52 -16.22
N SER A 272 18.96 5.61 -15.96
CA SER A 272 19.56 6.81 -15.36
C SER A 272 19.54 8.01 -16.31
N LYS A 273 19.81 9.22 -15.81
CA LYS A 273 19.90 10.43 -16.64
C LYS A 273 20.95 10.30 -17.75
N LEU A 274 22.04 9.57 -17.50
CA LEU A 274 23.10 9.30 -18.46
C LEU A 274 22.76 8.14 -19.42
N ARG A 275 21.86 7.23 -19.02
CA ARG A 275 21.42 6.05 -19.78
C ARG A 275 19.90 6.07 -19.98
N ASN A 276 19.40 7.12 -20.63
CA ASN A 276 17.95 7.34 -20.79
C ASN A 276 17.37 6.82 -22.11
N ARG A 277 18.20 6.37 -23.06
CA ARG A 277 17.78 5.84 -24.39
C ARG A 277 17.87 4.31 -24.47
N LEU A 278 17.40 3.61 -23.45
CA LEU A 278 17.33 2.15 -23.48
C LEU A 278 16.06 1.71 -24.21
N ALA A 279 16.17 0.78 -25.16
CA ALA A 279 15.02 0.14 -25.80
C ALA A 279 14.17 -0.60 -24.75
N ILE A 280 12.86 -0.68 -24.97
CA ILE A 280 11.91 -1.31 -24.03
C ILE A 280 12.26 -2.78 -23.82
N THR A 281 12.62 -3.51 -24.89
CA THR A 281 13.02 -4.91 -24.82
C THR A 281 14.26 -5.10 -23.94
N SER A 282 15.28 -4.27 -24.10
CA SER A 282 16.47 -4.31 -23.25
C SER A 282 16.17 -3.92 -21.81
N LEU A 283 15.29 -2.95 -21.58
CA LEU A 283 14.87 -2.54 -20.24
C LEU A 283 14.14 -3.70 -19.54
N ASN A 284 13.18 -4.31 -20.21
CA ASN A 284 12.43 -5.46 -19.71
C ASN A 284 13.37 -6.62 -19.40
N ALA A 285 14.28 -6.98 -20.32
CA ALA A 285 15.26 -8.05 -20.09
C ALA A 285 16.12 -7.80 -18.84
N VAL A 286 16.64 -6.58 -18.66
CA VAL A 286 17.45 -6.21 -17.49
C VAL A 286 16.63 -6.30 -16.21
N LEU A 287 15.39 -5.80 -16.21
CA LEU A 287 14.50 -5.87 -15.05
C LEU A 287 14.16 -7.33 -14.73
N THR A 288 13.76 -8.14 -15.71
CA THR A 288 13.44 -9.56 -15.54
C THR A 288 14.61 -10.34 -14.95
N ILE A 289 15.82 -10.17 -15.49
CA ILE A 289 17.02 -10.83 -14.95
C ILE A 289 17.24 -10.41 -13.48
N LYS A 290 17.17 -9.11 -13.19
CA LYS A 290 17.42 -8.59 -11.84
C LYS A 290 16.40 -9.12 -10.82
N TYR A 291 15.12 -9.16 -11.19
CA TYR A 291 14.05 -9.68 -10.35
C TYR A 291 14.12 -11.21 -10.19
N GLY A 292 14.42 -11.94 -11.27
CA GLY A 292 14.62 -13.39 -11.23
C GLY A 292 15.78 -13.78 -10.30
N LEU A 293 16.92 -13.08 -10.39
CA LEU A 293 18.05 -13.30 -9.49
C LEU A 293 17.68 -13.01 -8.04
N ARG A 294 16.98 -11.89 -7.77
CA ARG A 294 16.52 -11.53 -6.42
C ARG A 294 15.58 -12.58 -5.84
N ARG A 295 14.67 -13.16 -6.63
CA ARG A 295 13.77 -14.24 -6.21
C ARG A 295 14.52 -15.47 -5.70
N HIS A 296 15.68 -15.76 -6.26
CA HIS A 296 16.55 -16.86 -5.81
C HIS A 296 17.58 -16.44 -4.76
N GLY A 297 17.48 -15.22 -4.21
CA GLY A 297 18.46 -14.71 -3.24
C GLY A 297 19.86 -14.52 -3.82
N LYS A 298 20.00 -14.41 -5.14
CA LYS A 298 21.29 -14.26 -5.84
C LYS A 298 21.45 -12.83 -6.37
N SER A 299 22.70 -12.42 -6.52
CA SER A 299 23.07 -11.19 -7.23
C SER A 299 23.79 -11.50 -8.54
N CYS A 300 24.03 -10.48 -9.37
CA CYS A 300 24.85 -10.64 -10.58
C CYS A 300 26.31 -11.03 -10.27
N HIS A 301 26.77 -10.84 -9.04
CA HIS A 301 28.12 -11.25 -8.62
C HIS A 301 28.19 -12.73 -8.25
N ASP A 302 27.08 -13.30 -7.76
CA ASP A 302 27.03 -14.66 -7.22
C ASP A 302 26.45 -15.66 -8.21
N TYR A 303 25.73 -15.17 -9.23
CA TYR A 303 25.10 -16.01 -10.23
C TYR A 303 26.08 -16.45 -11.31
N LYS A 304 26.41 -17.75 -11.29
CA LYS A 304 27.13 -18.39 -12.40
C LYS A 304 26.17 -18.71 -13.53
N LEU A 305 26.42 -18.11 -14.70
CA LEU A 305 25.70 -18.40 -15.92
C LEU A 305 25.91 -19.87 -16.34
N PRO A 306 24.87 -20.56 -16.84
CA PRO A 306 25.03 -21.89 -17.40
C PRO A 306 26.05 -21.93 -18.54
N GLU A 307 26.84 -22.99 -18.62
CA GLU A 307 27.89 -23.17 -19.64
C GLU A 307 27.33 -23.10 -21.07
N SER A 308 26.11 -23.60 -21.25
CA SER A 308 25.36 -23.54 -22.52
C SER A 308 25.07 -22.11 -22.97
N VAL A 309 24.82 -21.19 -22.04
CA VAL A 309 24.59 -19.77 -22.32
C VAL A 309 25.93 -19.09 -22.62
N LEU A 310 26.98 -19.38 -21.84
CA LEU A 310 28.32 -18.82 -22.05
C LEU A 310 28.87 -19.16 -23.44
N ARG A 311 28.65 -20.39 -23.92
CA ARG A 311 29.08 -20.83 -25.27
C ARG A 311 28.38 -20.07 -26.41
N LYS A 312 27.21 -19.48 -26.16
CA LYS A 312 26.49 -18.65 -27.14
C LYS A 312 27.00 -17.21 -27.16
N ILE A 313 27.71 -16.75 -26.13
CA ILE A 313 28.26 -15.40 -26.09
C ILE A 313 29.35 -15.27 -27.16
N GLY A 314 29.13 -14.41 -28.15
CA GLY A 314 30.04 -14.22 -29.29
C GLY A 314 29.72 -15.08 -30.51
N SER A 315 28.69 -15.94 -30.47
CA SER A 315 28.15 -16.60 -31.67
C SER A 315 27.05 -15.75 -32.33
N LEU A 316 26.86 -15.90 -33.65
CA LEU A 316 25.79 -15.23 -34.40
C LEU A 316 24.39 -15.57 -33.86
N GLU A 317 24.22 -16.75 -33.26
CA GLU A 317 22.96 -17.22 -32.67
C GLU A 317 22.47 -16.33 -31.52
N ALA A 318 23.38 -15.71 -30.75
CA ALA A 318 22.99 -14.82 -29.64
C ALA A 318 22.42 -13.47 -30.11
N TYR A 319 22.59 -13.12 -31.39
CA TYR A 319 22.15 -11.84 -31.98
C TYR A 319 21.02 -12.00 -32.99
N GLN A 320 20.56 -13.23 -33.25
CA GLN A 320 19.39 -13.48 -34.08
C GLN A 320 18.15 -13.03 -33.30
N THR A 321 17.68 -11.83 -33.64
CA THR A 321 16.40 -11.31 -33.15
C THR A 321 15.31 -12.09 -33.86
N SER A 322 14.43 -12.76 -33.11
CA SER A 322 13.16 -13.26 -33.62
C SER A 322 12.43 -12.09 -34.27
N SER A 323 12.33 -12.11 -35.59
CA SER A 323 11.73 -11.07 -36.41
C SER A 323 10.21 -11.07 -36.25
N GLU A 324 9.71 -10.45 -35.18
CA GLU A 324 8.33 -9.97 -35.10
C GLU A 324 8.36 -8.47 -34.80
N SER A 325 8.62 -7.70 -35.85
CA SER A 325 8.29 -6.28 -35.88
C SER A 325 6.83 -6.13 -36.34
N PRO A 326 5.95 -5.45 -35.59
CA PRO A 326 4.67 -5.01 -36.13
C PRO A 326 4.95 -3.95 -37.20
N GLN A 327 4.47 -4.17 -38.42
CA GLN A 327 4.58 -3.17 -39.48
C GLN A 327 3.84 -1.87 -39.08
N PRO A 328 4.35 -0.69 -39.45
CA PRO A 328 3.62 0.56 -39.28
C PRO A 328 2.57 0.68 -40.38
N SER A 329 1.32 0.36 -40.05
CA SER A 329 0.18 0.69 -40.91
C SER A 329 -0.15 2.17 -40.77
N THR A 330 0.31 2.96 -41.73
CA THR A 330 -0.19 4.31 -42.00
C THR A 330 -1.65 4.22 -42.41
N SER A 331 -2.58 4.55 -41.51
CA SER A 331 -3.91 5.05 -41.89
C SER A 331 -4.59 5.72 -40.70
N THR A 332 -4.74 7.02 -40.83
CA THR A 332 -5.54 7.92 -40.00
C THR A 332 -6.96 7.38 -39.81
N GLN A 333 -7.38 7.07 -38.58
CA GLN A 333 -8.76 7.17 -38.12
C GLN A 333 -8.85 7.07 -36.58
N SER A 334 -9.77 7.87 -36.04
CA SER A 334 -10.10 8.19 -34.63
C SER A 334 -10.57 7.00 -33.77
N PRO A 335 -10.61 7.14 -32.43
CA PRO A 335 -10.67 6.01 -31.49
C PRO A 335 -12.10 5.51 -31.26
N THR A 336 -12.27 4.19 -31.27
CA THR A 336 -13.45 3.50 -30.71
C THR A 336 -13.00 2.34 -29.82
N GLU A 337 -13.69 2.21 -28.69
CA GLU A 337 -13.48 1.29 -27.57
C GLU A 337 -13.49 -0.21 -27.96
N GLY A 338 -12.68 -1.04 -27.28
CA GLY A 338 -12.75 -2.50 -27.36
C GLY A 338 -11.59 -3.28 -26.69
N ASP A 339 -11.86 -3.77 -25.48
CA ASP A 339 -11.36 -4.97 -24.73
C ASP A 339 -9.85 -5.39 -24.72
N PRO A 340 -9.19 -5.44 -23.54
CA PRO A 340 -7.85 -6.01 -23.38
C PRO A 340 -7.89 -7.41 -22.74
N ARG A 341 -7.90 -8.47 -23.54
CA ARG A 341 -7.59 -9.84 -23.08
C ARG A 341 -6.80 -10.65 -24.11
N GLU A 342 -5.48 -10.49 -24.11
CA GLU A 342 -4.57 -11.56 -24.51
C GLU A 342 -3.63 -11.85 -23.33
N ILE A 343 -3.94 -12.93 -22.62
CA ILE A 343 -3.10 -13.51 -21.58
C ILE A 343 -2.16 -14.47 -22.32
N ILE A 344 -0.85 -14.18 -22.29
CA ILE A 344 0.18 -15.11 -22.76
C ILE A 344 0.37 -16.16 -21.66
N GLU A 345 -0.13 -17.37 -21.89
CA GLU A 345 0.18 -18.58 -21.12
C GLU A 345 1.68 -18.89 -21.23
N TRP A 346 2.36 -19.06 -20.09
CA TRP A 346 3.73 -19.58 -20.05
C TRP A 346 3.72 -21.00 -19.49
N ASP A 347 4.13 -21.94 -20.34
CA ASP A 347 4.27 -23.36 -20.03
C ASP A 347 5.43 -23.55 -19.04
N LEU A 348 5.14 -24.17 -17.89
CA LEU A 348 6.02 -24.29 -16.71
C LEU A 348 7.00 -25.47 -16.79
N ALA A 349 7.20 -26.05 -17.98
CA ALA A 349 7.95 -27.30 -18.13
C ALA A 349 9.48 -27.16 -18.21
N ASP A 350 10.04 -25.96 -18.44
CA ASP A 350 11.47 -25.82 -18.80
C ASP A 350 12.39 -25.34 -17.66
N LEU A 351 12.00 -25.52 -16.40
CA LEU A 351 12.84 -25.14 -15.24
C LEU A 351 12.94 -26.24 -14.17
N GLN A 352 13.24 -27.48 -14.59
CA GLN A 352 13.81 -28.51 -13.71
C GLN A 352 15.34 -28.47 -13.69
#